data_AF-A0A3N6H560-F1
#
_entry.id   AF-A0A3N6H560-F1
#
_cell.length_a   1.000
_cell.length_b   1.000
_cell.length_c   1.000
_cell.angle_alpha   90.00
_cell.angle_beta   90.00
_cell.angle_gamma   90.00
#
_symmetry.space_group_name_H-M   'P 1'
#
loop_
_entity.id
_entity.type
_entity.pdbx_description
1 polymer ?
#
loop_
_entity_poly.entity_id
_entity_poly.type
_entity_poly.pdbx_seq_one_letter_code
_entity_poly.pdbx_strand_id
1 'polypeptide(L)'
;MLAADITCWLRPSAHTSPQRILCHTYGRGKDQHIPVPGWPYSVICALETGRSSWTAPLDALRLAPGDDAATVTAGQMRELVERLMAAGQWKDDDPEILIVVDAGYDVPRLAFLLKDLPVQVLGRMRSDRVLRRAVPPREPGARGRPPRHGGEFVFGDPTTWNTPDAQTVTATRLYGTATARAWNRLHPRLTHRSAWTAQLGALPVIEGTVIRLQVEYLPSGATPKPVWLWWSETDATTADIDRLWQAFLRRFDIEHTFRLFKQTLGWTCPKIRTPEAADRWTWLILAVFTQLRLARPLAADLRRPWEKPVPPDRLTPARVRRDFRHLRPKAACPAGAPKPSRPGPGRPPGRRNNQPTARYDVHTVRKPDPTKRHTTKTTTPRPRRTG
;
A
#
# COMPACT_ATOMS: atom_id res chain seq x y z
N MET A 1 13.09 -3.91 -5.45
CA MET A 1 12.10 -2.97 -4.89
C MET A 1 10.75 -3.65 -4.82
N LEU A 2 10.07 -3.53 -3.68
CA LEU A 2 8.72 -4.02 -3.42
C LEU A 2 7.76 -2.85 -3.26
N ALA A 3 6.52 -3.00 -3.70
CA ALA A 3 5.43 -2.09 -3.37
C ALA A 3 4.29 -2.86 -2.72
N ALA A 4 3.64 -2.25 -1.75
CA ALA A 4 2.45 -2.79 -1.11
C ALA A 4 1.29 -1.80 -1.22
N ASP A 5 0.11 -2.34 -1.54
CA ASP A 5 -1.11 -1.56 -1.60
C ASP A 5 -2.34 -2.46 -1.35
N ILE A 6 -3.45 -1.84 -0.98
CA ILE A 6 -4.69 -2.52 -0.65
C ILE A 6 -5.67 -2.38 -1.82
N THR A 7 -6.21 -3.52 -2.25
CA THR A 7 -7.25 -3.56 -3.27
C THR A 7 -8.46 -4.34 -2.78
N CYS A 8 -9.66 -3.88 -3.13
CA CYS A 8 -10.89 -4.38 -2.53
C CYS A 8 -11.71 -5.24 -3.51
N TRP A 9 -12.18 -6.39 -3.03
CA TRP A 9 -13.25 -7.16 -3.64
C TRP A 9 -14.60 -6.73 -3.05
N LEU A 10 -15.27 -5.82 -3.73
CA LEU A 10 -16.51 -5.20 -3.25
C LEU A 10 -17.69 -6.17 -3.32
N ARG A 11 -18.51 -6.19 -2.26
CA ARG A 11 -19.64 -7.10 -2.04
C ARG A 11 -20.80 -6.44 -1.29
N PRO A 12 -21.39 -5.35 -1.83
CA PRO A 12 -22.41 -4.57 -1.14
C PRO A 12 -23.64 -5.40 -0.75
N SER A 13 -24.16 -6.23 -1.66
CA SER A 13 -25.40 -6.99 -1.47
C SER A 13 -25.19 -8.45 -1.03
N ALA A 14 -23.96 -8.86 -0.69
CA ALA A 14 -23.64 -10.25 -0.38
C ALA A 14 -23.90 -10.61 1.10
N HIS A 15 -25.15 -10.49 1.56
CA HIS A 15 -25.52 -10.68 2.97
C HIS A 15 -25.19 -12.06 3.54
N THR A 16 -24.97 -13.06 2.70
CA THR A 16 -24.60 -14.43 3.10
C THR A 16 -23.10 -14.69 3.07
N SER A 17 -22.28 -13.66 2.80
CA SER A 17 -20.82 -13.71 2.84
C SER A 17 -20.33 -13.16 4.19
N PRO A 18 -19.62 -13.97 5.01
CA PRO A 18 -19.08 -13.52 6.28
C PRO A 18 -17.87 -12.60 6.08
N GLN A 19 -17.40 -12.00 7.18
CA GLN A 19 -16.15 -11.22 7.24
C GLN A 19 -16.08 -10.04 6.26
N ARG A 20 -17.22 -9.50 5.82
CA ARG A 20 -17.25 -8.26 5.03
C ARG A 20 -16.97 -7.08 5.94
N ILE A 21 -16.03 -6.23 5.55
CA ILE A 21 -15.71 -4.98 6.24
C ILE A 21 -15.95 -3.78 5.30
N LEU A 22 -15.99 -2.57 5.86
CA LEU A 22 -16.09 -1.35 5.05
C LEU A 22 -14.79 -1.08 4.31
N CYS A 23 -14.82 -1.25 3.00
CA CYS A 23 -13.71 -0.93 2.11
C CYS A 23 -13.77 0.55 1.73
N HIS A 24 -12.64 1.24 1.84
CA HIS A 24 -12.52 2.61 1.35
C HIS A 24 -12.51 2.60 -0.18
N THR A 25 -13.51 3.25 -0.78
CA THR A 25 -13.56 3.49 -2.23
C THR A 25 -13.66 4.98 -2.51
N TYR A 26 -12.98 5.42 -3.56
CA TYR A 26 -13.09 6.78 -4.07
C TYR A 26 -14.21 6.80 -5.10
N GLY A 27 -15.26 7.60 -4.86
CA GLY A 27 -16.35 7.79 -5.81
C GLY A 27 -15.86 8.46 -7.11
N ARG A 28 -16.64 8.36 -8.20
CA ARG A 28 -16.35 9.07 -9.47
C ARG A 28 -16.62 10.60 -9.40
N GLY A 29 -16.93 11.16 -8.23
CA GLY A 29 -17.19 12.59 -8.03
C GLY A 29 -16.62 13.12 -6.71
N LYS A 30 -16.17 14.39 -6.75
CA LYS A 30 -15.72 15.27 -5.64
C LYS A 30 -15.12 14.57 -4.40
N ASP A 31 -14.07 13.77 -4.58
CA ASP A 31 -13.24 13.20 -3.49
C ASP A 31 -14.03 12.61 -2.30
N GLN A 32 -15.26 12.13 -2.55
CA GLN A 32 -16.11 11.62 -1.48
C GLN A 32 -15.80 10.14 -1.25
N HIS A 33 -15.37 9.83 -0.02
CA HIS A 33 -15.16 8.46 0.43
C HIS A 33 -16.50 7.76 0.58
N ILE A 34 -16.72 6.70 -0.20
CA ILE A 34 -17.90 5.85 -0.08
C ILE A 34 -17.46 4.52 0.52
N PRO A 35 -17.80 4.22 1.79
CA PRO A 35 -17.49 2.95 2.39
C PRO A 35 -18.41 1.87 1.79
N VAL A 36 -17.83 0.88 1.13
CA VAL A 36 -18.58 -0.21 0.47
C VAL A 36 -18.22 -1.53 1.14
N PRO A 37 -19.19 -2.36 1.59
CA PRO A 37 -18.90 -3.66 2.15
C PRO A 37 -18.13 -4.54 1.17
N GLY A 38 -17.07 -5.22 1.64
CA GLY A 38 -16.25 -6.08 0.80
C GLY A 38 -15.15 -6.80 1.57
N TRP A 39 -14.25 -7.42 0.82
CA TRP A 39 -13.03 -8.05 1.34
C TRP A 39 -11.81 -7.29 0.78
N PRO A 40 -11.09 -6.51 1.60
CA PRO A 40 -9.84 -5.88 1.19
C PRO A 40 -8.69 -6.87 1.26
N TYR A 41 -7.78 -6.77 0.29
CA TYR A 41 -6.57 -7.57 0.18
C TYR A 41 -5.35 -6.65 0.14
N SER A 42 -4.42 -6.87 1.06
CA SER A 42 -3.06 -6.34 1.02
C SER A 42 -2.25 -7.17 0.02
N VAL A 43 -1.74 -6.55 -1.03
CA VAL A 43 -0.96 -7.23 -2.08
C VAL A 43 0.44 -6.61 -2.12
N ILE A 44 1.46 -7.47 -2.15
CA ILE A 44 2.85 -7.06 -2.30
C ILE A 44 3.33 -7.47 -3.69
N CYS A 45 3.87 -6.51 -4.44
CA CYS A 45 4.45 -6.73 -5.76
C CYS A 45 5.91 -6.31 -5.80
N ALA A 46 6.77 -7.14 -6.39
CA ALA A 46 8.06 -6.68 -6.88
C ALA A 46 7.85 -5.79 -8.12
N LEU A 47 8.59 -4.67 -8.19
CA LEU A 47 8.52 -3.70 -9.26
C LEU A 47 9.69 -3.87 -10.22
N GLU A 48 9.43 -3.76 -11.53
CA GLU A 48 10.47 -3.79 -12.56
C GLU A 48 11.16 -2.43 -12.67
N THR A 49 12.46 -2.43 -12.99
CA THR A 49 13.20 -1.20 -13.29
C THR A 49 12.74 -0.62 -14.62
N GLY A 50 12.68 0.72 -14.70
CA GLY A 50 12.33 1.43 -15.93
C GLY A 50 10.83 1.60 -16.18
N ARG A 51 10.45 1.86 -17.43
CA ARG A 51 9.04 2.07 -17.83
C ARG A 51 8.42 0.73 -18.19
N SER A 52 7.75 0.09 -17.23
CA SER A 52 7.04 -1.17 -17.44
C SER A 52 5.57 -1.03 -17.03
N SER A 53 4.71 -1.86 -17.62
CA SER A 53 3.33 -2.06 -17.14
C SER A 53 3.18 -3.38 -16.39
N TRP A 54 4.32 -4.03 -16.11
CA TRP A 54 4.41 -5.28 -15.39
C TRP A 54 4.86 -5.03 -13.96
N THR A 55 4.30 -5.83 -13.07
CA THR A 55 4.82 -6.04 -11.72
C THR A 55 4.93 -7.54 -11.48
N ALA A 56 5.48 -7.95 -10.35
CA ALA A 56 5.57 -9.32 -9.91
C ALA A 56 4.80 -9.48 -8.58
N PRO A 57 3.49 -9.79 -8.58
CA PRO A 57 2.75 -10.10 -7.36
C PRO A 57 3.40 -11.29 -6.65
N LEU A 58 3.92 -11.03 -5.45
CA LEU A 58 4.62 -12.04 -4.64
C LEU A 58 3.72 -12.59 -3.54
N ASP A 59 2.82 -11.74 -3.02
CA ASP A 59 1.95 -12.13 -1.91
C ASP A 59 0.62 -11.37 -1.92
N ALA A 60 -0.42 -12.02 -1.38
CA ALA A 60 -1.73 -11.43 -1.19
C ALA A 60 -2.38 -11.98 0.10
N LEU A 61 -2.76 -11.07 0.99
CA LEU A 61 -3.37 -11.37 2.28
C LEU A 61 -4.67 -10.58 2.45
N ARG A 62 -5.76 -11.27 2.79
CA ARG A 62 -7.04 -10.63 3.06
C ARG A 62 -7.03 -10.04 4.47
N LEU A 63 -7.48 -8.79 4.59
CA LEU A 63 -7.71 -8.16 5.89
C LEU A 63 -9.02 -8.67 6.50
N ALA A 64 -8.93 -9.27 7.68
CA ALA A 64 -10.06 -9.78 8.44
C ALA A 64 -10.72 -8.67 9.29
N PRO A 65 -11.97 -8.90 9.74
CA PRO A 65 -12.62 -8.02 10.71
C PRO A 65 -11.77 -7.79 11.97
N GLY A 66 -11.51 -6.53 12.31
CA GLY A 66 -10.72 -6.15 13.49
C GLY A 66 -9.22 -5.99 13.24
N ASP A 67 -8.73 -6.35 12.05
CA ASP A 67 -7.32 -6.20 11.71
C ASP A 67 -6.90 -4.72 11.66
N ASP A 68 -5.75 -4.42 12.26
CA ASP A 68 -5.01 -3.19 11.97
C ASP A 68 -4.22 -3.40 10.69
N ALA A 69 -4.66 -2.78 9.59
CA ALA A 69 -4.04 -2.95 8.26
C ALA A 69 -2.52 -2.71 8.27
N ALA A 70 -2.04 -1.73 9.06
CA ALA A 70 -0.61 -1.47 9.18
C ALA A 70 0.15 -2.63 9.84
N THR A 71 -0.39 -3.21 10.91
CA THR A 71 0.20 -4.37 11.60
C THR A 71 0.19 -5.61 10.69
N VAL A 72 -0.93 -5.87 10.01
CA VAL A 72 -1.05 -7.01 9.10
C VAL A 72 -0.10 -6.89 7.91
N THR A 73 -0.01 -5.72 7.27
CA THR A 73 0.94 -5.52 6.17
C THR A 73 2.39 -5.62 6.63
N ALA A 74 2.74 -5.16 7.83
CA ALA A 74 4.09 -5.33 8.37
C ALA A 74 4.44 -6.82 8.58
N GLY A 75 3.53 -7.60 9.16
CA GLY A 75 3.69 -9.06 9.30
C GLY A 75 3.83 -9.76 7.94
N GLN A 76 2.96 -9.43 7.00
CA GLN A 76 3.02 -9.95 5.63
C GLN A 76 4.37 -9.63 4.94
N MET A 77 4.88 -8.40 5.10
CA MET A 77 6.17 -8.00 4.54
C MET A 77 7.33 -8.76 5.17
N ARG A 78 7.33 -8.92 6.49
CA ARG A 78 8.34 -9.72 7.21
C ARG A 78 8.37 -11.15 6.68
N GLU A 79 7.23 -11.84 6.68
CA GLU A 79 7.13 -13.23 6.22
C GLU A 79 7.54 -13.39 4.75
N LEU A 80 7.28 -12.38 3.91
CA LEU A 80 7.75 -12.37 2.53
C LEU A 80 9.26 -12.21 2.45
N VAL A 81 9.85 -11.25 3.14
CA VAL A 81 11.30 -11.00 3.11
C VAL A 81 12.07 -12.20 3.66
N GLU A 82 11.62 -12.78 4.78
CA GLU A 82 12.22 -14.00 5.35
C GLU A 82 12.15 -15.18 4.37
N ARG A 83 11.04 -15.36 3.64
CA ARG A 83 10.94 -16.37 2.56
C ARG A 83 11.88 -16.09 1.39
N LEU A 84 12.08 -14.83 1.01
CA LEU A 84 13.01 -14.45 -0.05
C LEU A 84 14.46 -14.77 0.36
N MET A 85 14.84 -14.47 1.59
CA MET A 85 16.15 -14.80 2.16
C MET A 85 16.34 -16.33 2.24
N ALA A 86 15.37 -17.06 2.79
CA ALA A 86 15.42 -18.52 2.90
C ALA A 86 15.50 -19.22 1.52
N ALA A 87 14.91 -18.62 0.48
CA ALA A 87 15.00 -19.09 -0.90
C ALA A 87 16.28 -18.63 -1.63
N GLY A 88 17.19 -17.93 -0.96
CA GLY A 88 18.43 -17.40 -1.53
C GLY A 88 18.22 -16.34 -2.62
N GLN A 89 17.05 -15.71 -2.66
CA GLN A 89 16.72 -14.61 -3.59
C GLN A 89 17.29 -13.26 -3.13
N TRP A 90 17.71 -13.18 -1.87
CA TRP A 90 18.51 -12.10 -1.32
C TRP A 90 19.65 -12.71 -0.51
N LYS A 91 20.85 -12.13 -0.61
CA LYS A 91 22.08 -12.54 0.09
C LYS A 91 22.75 -11.32 0.73
N ASP A 92 23.66 -11.54 1.67
CA ASP A 92 24.28 -10.46 2.46
C ASP A 92 25.00 -9.37 1.63
N ASP A 93 25.51 -9.73 0.43
CA ASP A 93 26.15 -8.78 -0.49
C ASP A 93 25.16 -8.06 -1.42
N ASP A 94 23.87 -8.42 -1.39
CA ASP A 94 22.84 -7.75 -2.19
C ASP A 94 22.42 -6.42 -1.53
N PRO A 95 22.06 -5.40 -2.32
CA PRO A 95 21.47 -4.19 -1.79
C PRO A 95 20.20 -4.47 -0.98
N GLU A 96 19.97 -3.67 0.05
CA GLU A 96 18.73 -3.75 0.85
C GLU A 96 17.48 -3.62 -0.02
N ILE A 97 16.44 -4.34 0.38
CA ILE A 97 15.17 -4.36 -0.32
C ILE A 97 14.44 -3.04 -0.04
N LEU A 98 14.38 -2.16 -1.04
CA LEU A 98 13.54 -0.96 -0.97
C LEU A 98 12.05 -1.33 -1.02
N ILE A 99 11.33 -1.05 0.06
CA ILE A 99 9.87 -1.16 0.20
C ILE A 99 9.26 0.22 -0.05
N VAL A 100 8.24 0.30 -0.91
CA VAL A 100 7.59 1.56 -1.29
C VAL A 100 6.09 1.51 -1.03
N VAL A 101 5.58 2.42 -0.20
CA VAL A 101 4.18 2.45 0.25
C VAL A 101 3.53 3.83 0.13
N ASP A 102 2.19 3.89 0.07
CA ASP A 102 1.46 5.16 0.04
C ASP A 102 1.13 5.72 1.44
N ALA A 103 0.54 6.91 1.51
CA ALA A 103 0.23 7.64 2.75
C ALA A 103 -0.84 7.00 3.65
N GLY A 104 -1.43 5.89 3.21
CA GLY A 104 -2.30 5.04 4.04
C GLY A 104 -1.52 4.27 5.11
N TYR A 105 -0.22 4.07 4.91
CA TYR A 105 0.64 3.33 5.84
C TYR A 105 1.35 4.26 6.83
N ASP A 106 1.52 3.80 8.07
CA ASP A 106 2.39 4.45 9.05
C ASP A 106 3.85 4.08 8.75
N VAL A 107 4.46 4.83 7.83
CA VAL A 107 5.79 4.52 7.24
C VAL A 107 6.88 4.36 8.31
N PRO A 108 7.02 5.28 9.30
CA PRO A 108 8.03 5.11 10.36
C PRO A 108 7.75 3.89 11.24
N ARG A 109 6.48 3.57 11.52
CA ARG A 109 6.13 2.35 12.26
C ARG A 109 6.49 1.09 11.48
N LEU A 110 6.24 1.08 10.17
CA LEU A 110 6.61 -0.03 9.30
C LEU A 110 8.13 -0.24 9.30
N ALA A 111 8.92 0.84 9.17
CA ALA A 111 10.38 0.78 9.28
C ALA A 111 10.84 0.21 10.62
N PHE A 112 10.26 0.67 11.73
CA PHE A 112 10.59 0.16 13.06
C PHE A 112 10.28 -1.34 13.23
N LEU A 113 9.16 -1.81 12.66
CA LEU A 113 8.75 -3.21 12.74
C LEU A 113 9.59 -4.14 11.86
N LEU A 114 10.35 -3.60 10.90
CA LEU A 114 11.17 -4.36 9.95
C LEU A 114 12.68 -4.07 10.08
N LYS A 115 13.09 -3.32 11.11
CA LYS A 115 14.48 -2.81 11.27
C LYS A 115 15.57 -3.88 11.38
N ASP A 116 15.18 -5.12 11.69
CA ASP A 116 16.04 -6.29 11.82
C ASP A 116 16.16 -7.08 10.50
N LEU A 117 15.49 -6.63 9.44
CA LEU A 117 15.55 -7.21 8.10
C LEU A 117 16.34 -6.28 7.17
N PRO A 118 16.90 -6.80 6.06
CA PRO A 118 17.67 -6.00 5.10
C PRO A 118 16.76 -5.18 4.20
N VAL A 119 16.04 -4.22 4.78
CA VAL A 119 15.02 -3.43 4.08
C VAL A 119 15.16 -1.94 4.35
N GLN A 120 14.90 -1.16 3.31
CA GLN A 120 14.67 0.28 3.42
C GLN A 120 13.20 0.57 3.18
N VAL A 121 12.61 1.48 3.95
CA VAL A 121 11.19 1.82 3.79
C VAL A 121 11.07 3.25 3.28
N LEU A 122 10.43 3.41 2.12
CA LEU A 122 10.06 4.68 1.52
C LEU A 122 8.55 4.78 1.45
N GLY A 123 7.99 5.90 1.89
CA GLY A 123 6.56 6.10 1.74
C GLY A 123 6.11 7.54 1.74
N ARG A 124 4.92 7.76 1.20
CA ARG A 124 4.32 9.10 1.18
C ARG A 124 3.85 9.49 2.57
N MET A 125 4.09 10.73 2.95
CA MET A 125 3.51 11.34 4.14
C MET A 125 2.42 12.34 3.73
N ARG A 126 1.43 12.52 4.61
CA ARG A 126 0.41 13.56 4.44
C ARG A 126 1.06 14.94 4.57
N SER A 127 0.55 15.92 3.82
CA SER A 127 1.11 17.28 3.75
C SER A 127 0.89 18.12 5.00
N ASP A 128 0.07 17.65 5.95
CA ASP A 128 -0.26 18.31 7.22
C ASP A 128 0.58 17.77 8.39
N ARG A 129 1.60 16.94 8.12
CA ARG A 129 2.46 16.36 9.15
C ARG A 129 3.43 17.38 9.73
N VAL A 130 3.71 17.20 11.02
CA VAL A 130 4.76 17.89 11.76
C VAL A 130 5.74 16.85 12.29
N LEU A 131 7.00 16.98 11.90
CA LEU A 131 8.10 16.18 12.40
C LEU A 131 8.94 16.97 13.40
N ARG A 132 9.88 16.28 14.04
CA ARG A 132 10.81 16.82 15.02
C ARG A 132 12.23 16.59 14.53
N ARG A 133 13.11 17.50 14.92
CA ARG A 133 14.57 17.36 14.78
C ARG A 133 15.15 16.65 16.00
N ALA A 134 16.38 16.15 15.86
CA ALA A 134 17.22 15.79 16.99
C ALA A 134 17.38 16.97 17.95
N VAL A 135 17.62 16.66 19.23
CA VAL A 135 17.90 17.69 20.23
C VAL A 135 19.34 18.17 20.05
N PRO A 136 19.58 19.50 20.00
CA PRO A 136 20.94 20.02 19.97
C PRO A 136 21.76 19.54 21.17
N PRO A 137 23.10 19.42 21.04
CA PRO A 137 23.98 19.14 22.18
C PRO A 137 23.70 20.08 23.34
N ARG A 138 23.80 19.55 24.56
CA ARG A 138 23.46 20.30 25.77
C ARG A 138 24.62 21.18 26.19
N GLU A 139 24.36 22.47 26.40
CA GLU A 139 25.36 23.39 26.95
C GLU A 139 25.75 23.01 28.39
N PRO A 140 27.03 23.18 28.77
CA PRO A 140 27.50 22.96 30.13
C PRO A 140 26.66 23.77 31.15
N GLY A 141 26.25 23.13 32.25
CA GLY A 141 25.50 23.77 33.34
C GLY A 141 23.98 23.80 33.20
N ALA A 142 23.42 23.37 32.07
CA ALA A 142 21.97 23.28 31.90
C ALA A 142 21.34 22.26 32.87
N ARG A 143 20.36 22.68 33.69
CA ARG A 143 19.67 21.83 34.69
C ARG A 143 18.35 21.22 34.15
N GLY A 144 17.94 20.08 34.70
CA GLY A 144 16.68 19.40 34.37
C GLY A 144 16.77 18.30 33.30
N ARG A 145 15.68 17.55 33.11
CA ARG A 145 15.61 16.42 32.17
C ARG A 145 15.84 16.90 30.73
N PRO A 146 16.73 16.28 29.95
CA PRO A 146 16.90 16.61 28.53
C PRO A 146 15.57 16.49 27.77
N PRO A 147 15.24 17.45 26.89
CA PRO A 147 14.11 17.27 25.99
C PRO A 147 14.37 16.06 25.11
N ARG A 148 13.29 15.40 24.66
CA ARG A 148 13.39 14.24 23.76
C ARG A 148 13.36 14.62 22.27
N HIS A 149 12.90 15.84 21.98
CA HIS A 149 12.63 16.31 20.63
C HIS A 149 13.11 17.75 20.50
N GLY A 150 13.76 18.08 19.40
CA GLY A 150 14.19 19.43 19.07
C GLY A 150 13.08 20.24 18.41
N GLY A 151 13.50 21.19 17.58
CA GLY A 151 12.61 22.07 16.82
C GLY A 151 11.64 21.31 15.91
N GLU A 152 10.57 22.00 15.54
CA GLU A 152 9.54 21.47 14.64
C GLU A 152 9.97 21.60 13.18
N PHE A 153 9.55 20.63 12.37
CA PHE A 153 9.57 20.69 10.92
C PHE A 153 8.13 20.50 10.43
N VAL A 154 7.48 21.59 10.02
CA VAL A 154 6.07 21.61 9.67
C VAL A 154 5.94 21.61 8.15
N PHE A 155 5.35 20.57 7.57
CA PHE A 155 5.26 20.44 6.10
C PHE A 155 4.47 21.57 5.43
N GLY A 156 3.54 22.20 6.17
CA GLY A 156 2.77 23.34 5.70
C GLY A 156 3.44 24.70 5.88
N ASP A 157 4.58 24.79 6.57
CA ASP A 157 5.24 26.05 6.92
C ASP A 157 6.72 26.06 6.50
N PRO A 158 7.04 26.67 5.34
CA PRO A 158 8.41 26.77 4.82
C PRO A 158 9.41 27.44 5.75
N THR A 159 8.97 28.28 6.68
CA THR A 159 9.86 28.99 7.60
C THR A 159 10.55 28.04 8.59
N THR A 160 9.97 26.86 8.82
CA THR A 160 10.51 25.83 9.72
C THR A 160 11.54 24.92 9.05
N TRP A 161 11.67 24.98 7.72
CA TRP A 161 12.36 23.93 6.98
C TRP A 161 13.86 23.99 7.06
N ASN A 162 14.46 25.18 7.29
CA ASN A 162 15.91 25.43 7.15
C ASN A 162 16.49 24.99 5.78
N THR A 163 17.81 25.15 5.61
CA THR A 163 18.51 24.73 4.39
C THR A 163 18.40 23.21 4.22
N PRO A 164 18.01 22.71 3.02
CA PRO A 164 18.01 21.27 2.78
C PRO A 164 19.42 20.70 2.83
N ASP A 165 19.56 19.47 3.34
CA ASP A 165 20.83 18.76 3.41
C ASP A 165 21.30 18.31 2.02
N ALA A 166 20.36 18.04 1.12
CA ALA A 166 20.63 17.76 -0.27
C ALA A 166 19.45 18.18 -1.17
N GLN A 167 19.77 18.54 -2.41
CA GLN A 167 18.80 19.02 -3.38
C GLN A 167 19.20 18.56 -4.79
N THR A 168 18.20 18.13 -5.57
CA THR A 168 18.36 17.80 -6.99
C THR A 168 17.33 18.54 -7.85
N VAL A 169 17.71 18.80 -9.09
CA VAL A 169 16.86 19.40 -10.12
C VAL A 169 17.00 18.54 -11.37
N THR A 170 15.90 17.95 -11.82
CA THR A 170 15.90 16.98 -12.92
C THR A 170 14.84 17.38 -13.95
N ALA A 171 15.24 17.50 -15.22
CA ALA A 171 14.27 17.67 -16.31
C ALA A 171 13.49 16.37 -16.53
N THR A 172 12.16 16.47 -16.57
CA THR A 172 11.29 15.31 -16.80
C THR A 172 10.46 15.50 -18.05
N ARG A 173 10.17 14.39 -18.75
CA ARG A 173 9.38 14.42 -19.98
C ARG A 173 7.91 14.82 -19.77
N LEU A 174 7.34 14.51 -18.59
CA LEU A 174 5.90 14.63 -18.35
C LEU A 174 5.50 15.71 -17.34
N TYR A 175 6.44 16.17 -16.52
CA TYR A 175 6.15 17.04 -15.39
C TYR A 175 6.95 18.35 -15.42
N GLY A 176 7.64 18.62 -16.53
CA GLY A 176 8.61 19.71 -16.63
C GLY A 176 9.78 19.46 -15.68
N THR A 177 10.25 20.51 -15.03
CA THR A 177 11.34 20.41 -14.06
C THR A 177 10.85 19.82 -12.73
N ALA A 178 11.52 18.76 -12.26
CA ALA A 178 11.32 18.19 -10.93
C ALA A 178 12.41 18.68 -9.98
N THR A 179 12.01 19.26 -8.85
CA THR A 179 12.91 19.68 -7.78
C THR A 179 12.65 18.82 -6.55
N ALA A 180 13.65 18.08 -6.11
CA ALA A 180 13.61 17.30 -4.88
C ALA A 180 14.55 17.93 -3.84
N ARG A 181 14.05 18.13 -2.62
CA ARG A 181 14.80 18.65 -1.48
C ARG A 181 14.68 17.69 -0.32
N ALA A 182 15.77 17.41 0.37
CA ALA A 182 15.79 16.47 1.47
C ALA A 182 16.29 17.10 2.78
N TRP A 183 15.74 16.61 3.89
CA TRP A 183 16.17 16.92 5.24
C TRP A 183 16.30 15.62 6.03
N ASN A 184 17.50 15.38 6.56
CA ASN A 184 17.89 14.18 7.27
C ASN A 184 17.50 14.26 8.75
N ARG A 185 17.48 13.09 9.40
CA ARG A 185 17.33 12.94 10.86
C ARG A 185 16.07 13.64 11.40
N LEU A 186 14.98 13.51 10.67
CA LEU A 186 13.65 13.95 11.08
C LEU A 186 12.81 12.75 11.53
N HIS A 187 12.06 12.91 12.62
CA HIS A 187 11.22 11.85 13.17
C HIS A 187 9.83 12.34 13.56
N PRO A 188 8.79 11.49 13.46
CA PRO A 188 7.48 11.82 14.01
C PRO A 188 7.52 11.84 15.53
N ARG A 189 6.74 12.75 16.14
CA ARG A 189 6.45 12.66 17.57
C ARG A 189 5.38 11.59 17.81
N LEU A 190 5.82 10.39 18.20
CA LEU A 190 4.93 9.28 18.52
C LEU A 190 4.10 9.58 19.78
N THR A 191 2.87 9.07 19.83
CA THR A 191 2.00 9.18 21.03
C THR A 191 1.48 7.80 21.42
N HIS A 192 1.23 7.57 22.72
CA HIS A 192 0.70 6.31 23.25
C HIS A 192 -0.75 5.97 22.80
N ARG A 193 -1.41 6.83 22.01
CA ARG A 193 -2.74 6.57 21.44
C ARG A 193 -2.70 5.79 20.11
N SER A 194 -1.53 5.69 19.50
CA SER A 194 -1.27 4.88 18.31
C SER A 194 -0.86 3.46 18.74
N ALA A 195 -0.94 2.47 17.83
CA ALA A 195 -0.70 1.04 18.07
C ALA A 195 0.76 0.65 18.44
N TRP A 196 1.43 1.50 19.21
CA TRP A 196 2.69 1.26 19.88
C TRP A 196 2.40 0.54 21.19
N THR A 197 2.97 -0.65 21.37
CA THR A 197 2.70 -1.49 22.53
C THR A 197 3.17 -0.81 23.82
N ALA A 198 2.38 -0.96 24.88
CA ALA A 198 2.75 -0.52 26.23
C ALA A 198 4.08 -1.16 26.72
N GLN A 199 4.46 -2.29 26.13
CA GLN A 199 5.68 -3.05 26.40
C GLN A 199 6.97 -2.32 26.03
N LEU A 200 6.93 -1.33 25.12
CA LEU A 200 8.13 -0.58 24.73
C LEU A 200 8.67 0.31 25.85
N GLY A 201 7.86 0.60 26.89
CA GLY A 201 8.22 1.49 27.99
C GLY A 201 8.35 2.95 27.53
N ALA A 202 9.43 3.26 26.80
CA ALA A 202 9.65 4.53 26.12
C ALA A 202 9.35 4.41 24.61
N LEU A 203 8.55 5.33 24.08
CA LEU A 203 8.30 5.40 22.62
C LEU A 203 9.62 5.63 21.87
N PRO A 204 9.94 4.88 20.81
CA PRO A 204 11.19 5.05 20.08
C PRO A 204 11.27 6.40 19.36
N VAL A 205 12.48 6.87 19.10
CA VAL A 205 12.76 7.91 18.11
C VAL A 205 13.18 7.17 16.84
N ILE A 206 12.46 7.42 15.75
CA ILE A 206 12.68 6.75 14.46
C ILE A 206 13.05 7.85 13.49
N GLU A 207 14.34 8.12 13.40
CA GLU A 207 14.91 9.08 12.46
C GLU A 207 14.77 8.55 11.04
N GLY A 208 14.67 9.47 10.10
CA GLY A 208 14.73 9.18 8.68
C GLY A 208 14.82 10.46 7.88
N THR A 209 14.88 10.34 6.57
CA THR A 209 14.99 11.47 5.65
C THR A 209 13.63 11.83 5.06
N VAL A 210 13.26 13.11 5.18
CA VAL A 210 12.10 13.65 4.46
C VAL A 210 12.55 14.18 3.11
N ILE A 211 11.82 13.81 2.06
CA ILE A 211 12.05 14.31 0.70
C ILE A 211 10.78 15.04 0.23
N ARG A 212 10.93 16.31 -0.15
CA ARG A 212 9.88 17.10 -0.79
C ARG A 212 10.11 17.12 -2.29
N LEU A 213 9.24 16.44 -3.04
CA LEU A 213 9.21 16.46 -4.49
C LEU A 213 8.20 17.52 -4.97
N GLN A 214 8.66 18.45 -5.80
CA GLN A 214 7.82 19.40 -6.52
C GLN A 214 8.10 19.30 -8.01
N VAL A 215 7.05 19.43 -8.82
CA VAL A 215 7.13 19.44 -10.28
C VAL A 215 6.49 20.71 -10.82
N GLU A 216 6.86 21.08 -12.04
CA GLU A 216 6.39 22.29 -12.71
C GLU A 216 4.93 22.20 -13.15
N TYR A 217 4.53 21.05 -13.71
CA TYR A 217 3.15 20.81 -14.12
C TYR A 217 2.74 19.34 -14.02
N LEU A 218 1.43 19.09 -14.02
CA LEU A 218 0.86 17.76 -14.18
C LEU A 218 0.27 17.61 -15.59
N PRO A 219 0.41 16.45 -16.25
CA PRO A 219 -0.22 16.21 -17.56
C PRO A 219 -1.75 16.42 -17.57
N SER A 220 -2.39 16.34 -16.40
CA SER A 220 -3.83 16.58 -16.25
C SER A 220 -4.21 18.08 -16.22
N GLY A 221 -3.24 19.00 -16.18
CA GLY A 221 -3.47 20.43 -15.97
C GLY A 221 -3.84 20.82 -14.53
N ALA A 222 -3.89 19.85 -13.60
CA ALA A 222 -4.16 20.14 -12.19
C ALA A 222 -2.95 20.82 -11.53
N THR A 223 -3.20 21.60 -10.48
CA THR A 223 -2.14 22.24 -9.69
C THR A 223 -1.19 21.19 -9.11
N PRO A 224 0.13 21.24 -9.40
CA PRO A 224 1.10 20.26 -8.93
C PRO A 224 1.40 20.47 -7.44
N LYS A 225 0.54 19.92 -6.56
CA LYS A 225 0.82 19.92 -5.12
C LYS A 225 2.09 19.09 -4.83
N PRO A 226 3.00 19.58 -3.97
CA PRO A 226 4.21 18.85 -3.64
C PRO A 226 3.89 17.53 -2.97
N VAL A 227 4.71 16.52 -3.26
CA VAL A 227 4.68 15.22 -2.60
C VAL A 227 5.74 15.20 -1.51
N TRP A 228 5.34 14.78 -0.33
CA TRP A 228 6.25 14.54 0.79
C TRP A 228 6.47 13.04 0.94
N LEU A 229 7.72 12.63 0.93
CA LEU A 229 8.17 11.27 1.15
C LEU A 229 8.98 11.21 2.44
N TRP A 230 8.98 10.06 3.10
CA TRP A 230 9.86 9.74 4.20
C TRP A 230 10.56 8.41 3.89
N TRP A 231 11.86 8.38 4.09
CA TRP A 231 12.74 7.24 3.88
C TRP A 231 13.38 6.84 5.22
N SER A 232 13.52 5.53 5.46
CA SER A 232 13.99 4.98 6.73
C SER A 232 15.44 5.32 7.07
N GLU A 233 16.27 5.54 6.06
CA GLU A 233 17.67 5.86 6.28
C GLU A 233 17.88 7.36 6.51
N THR A 234 19.09 7.68 6.95
CA THR A 234 19.56 9.06 7.17
C THR A 234 20.69 9.41 6.22
N ASP A 235 21.10 10.67 6.24
CA ASP A 235 22.28 11.16 5.52
C ASP A 235 22.20 10.92 3.99
N ALA A 236 21.00 11.12 3.42
CA ALA A 236 20.71 10.88 2.01
C ALA A 236 21.58 11.71 1.08
N THR A 237 22.19 11.05 0.09
CA THR A 237 22.94 11.73 -0.97
C THR A 237 22.01 12.27 -2.06
N THR A 238 22.54 13.10 -2.96
CA THR A 238 21.80 13.54 -4.16
C THR A 238 21.37 12.36 -5.04
N ALA A 239 22.22 11.33 -5.16
CA ALA A 239 21.89 10.11 -5.90
C ALA A 239 20.75 9.32 -5.25
N ASP A 240 20.71 9.25 -3.92
CA ASP A 240 19.60 8.61 -3.19
C ASP A 240 18.30 9.33 -3.44
N ILE A 241 18.28 10.66 -3.33
CA ILE A 241 17.07 11.45 -3.53
C ILE A 241 16.49 11.20 -4.91
N ASP A 242 17.33 11.24 -5.95
CA ASP A 242 16.90 11.00 -7.33
C ASP A 242 16.38 9.58 -7.55
N ARG A 243 17.05 8.58 -6.98
CA ARG A 243 16.58 7.19 -6.99
C ARG A 243 15.23 7.04 -6.29
N LEU A 244 15.07 7.65 -5.11
CA LEU A 244 13.92 7.47 -4.22
C LEU A 244 12.64 8.08 -4.78
N TRP A 245 12.68 9.32 -5.30
CA TRP A 245 11.47 9.91 -5.88
C TRP A 245 11.04 9.18 -7.16
N GLN A 246 12.00 8.71 -7.97
CA GLN A 246 11.71 7.91 -9.17
C GLN A 246 11.12 6.55 -8.79
N ALA A 247 11.69 5.89 -7.78
CA ALA A 247 11.17 4.66 -7.19
C ALA A 247 9.73 4.84 -6.69
N PHE A 248 9.45 5.95 -5.99
CA PHE A 248 8.10 6.27 -5.54
C PHE A 248 7.10 6.38 -6.71
N LEU A 249 7.49 6.97 -7.84
CA LEU A 249 6.63 7.03 -9.02
C LEU A 249 6.36 5.65 -9.63
N ARG A 250 7.28 4.68 -9.51
CA ARG A 250 7.05 3.28 -9.94
C ARG A 250 6.05 2.54 -9.06
N ARG A 251 5.81 3.00 -7.82
CA ARG A 251 4.80 2.41 -6.92
C ARG A 251 3.44 2.26 -7.62
N PHE A 252 3.08 3.22 -8.46
CA PHE A 252 1.80 3.23 -9.18
C PHE A 252 1.64 2.08 -10.19
N ASP A 253 2.72 1.38 -10.57
CA ASP A 253 2.63 0.22 -11.47
C ASP A 253 1.80 -0.93 -10.85
N ILE A 254 1.70 -0.99 -9.50
CA ILE A 254 0.80 -1.92 -8.80
C ILE A 254 -0.68 -1.65 -9.14
N GLU A 255 -1.07 -0.40 -9.35
CA GLU A 255 -2.45 -0.03 -9.70
C GLU A 255 -2.83 -0.49 -11.11
N HIS A 256 -1.86 -0.48 -12.04
CA HIS A 256 -2.05 -1.09 -13.36
C HIS A 256 -2.30 -2.59 -13.25
N THR A 257 -1.64 -3.26 -12.30
CA THR A 257 -1.83 -4.68 -12.02
C THR A 257 -3.22 -4.94 -11.43
N PHE A 258 -3.65 -4.15 -10.44
CA PHE A 258 -5.00 -4.25 -9.88
C PHE A 258 -6.10 -4.00 -10.90
N ARG A 259 -5.88 -3.02 -11.80
CA ARG A 259 -6.81 -2.75 -12.89
C ARG A 259 -6.93 -3.96 -13.81
N LEU A 260 -5.83 -4.58 -14.19
CA LEU A 260 -5.82 -5.79 -15.01
C LEU A 260 -6.53 -6.95 -14.30
N PHE A 261 -6.26 -7.15 -13.00
CA PHE A 261 -6.88 -8.19 -12.19
C PHE A 261 -8.40 -8.05 -12.21
N LYS A 262 -8.91 -6.86 -11.91
CA LYS A 262 -10.36 -6.58 -11.84
C LYS A 262 -11.04 -6.64 -13.21
N GLN A 263 -10.45 -5.98 -14.22
CA GLN A 263 -11.14 -5.74 -15.51
C GLN A 263 -10.94 -6.88 -16.51
N THR A 264 -9.81 -7.59 -16.45
CA THR A 264 -9.39 -8.50 -17.52
C THR A 264 -9.23 -9.94 -17.05
N LEU A 265 -8.64 -10.16 -15.87
CA LEU A 265 -8.47 -11.52 -15.32
C LEU A 265 -9.68 -11.98 -14.50
N GLY A 266 -10.63 -11.08 -14.24
CA GLY A 266 -11.87 -11.42 -13.55
C GLY A 266 -11.67 -11.72 -12.07
N TRP A 267 -10.69 -11.07 -11.42
CA TRP A 267 -10.42 -11.27 -10.00
C TRP A 267 -11.68 -11.11 -9.15
N THR A 268 -12.51 -10.10 -9.41
CA THR A 268 -13.75 -9.87 -8.65
C THR A 268 -15.01 -10.47 -9.27
N CYS A 269 -14.90 -11.22 -10.38
CA CYS A 269 -16.04 -11.74 -11.12
C CYS A 269 -16.80 -12.90 -10.42
N PRO A 270 -16.13 -13.86 -9.76
CA PRO A 270 -16.84 -14.97 -9.14
C PRO A 270 -17.79 -14.55 -8.01
N LYS A 271 -19.01 -15.12 -8.01
CA LYS A 271 -19.99 -14.95 -6.93
C LYS A 271 -19.81 -15.99 -5.81
N ILE A 272 -18.57 -16.19 -5.39
CA ILE A 272 -18.19 -17.08 -4.28
C ILE A 272 -18.74 -16.57 -2.95
N ARG A 273 -19.01 -17.45 -1.98
CA ARG A 273 -19.68 -17.08 -0.73
C ARG A 273 -18.72 -16.95 0.45
N THR A 274 -17.77 -17.87 0.54
CA THR A 274 -16.86 -17.95 1.69
C THR A 274 -15.57 -17.19 1.40
N PRO A 275 -15.00 -16.51 2.41
CA PRO A 275 -13.76 -15.78 2.24
C PRO A 275 -12.58 -16.70 1.86
N GLU A 276 -12.54 -17.93 2.35
CA GLU A 276 -11.47 -18.89 2.02
C GLU A 276 -11.52 -19.30 0.53
N ALA A 277 -12.70 -19.31 -0.08
CA ALA A 277 -12.81 -19.52 -1.52
C ALA A 277 -12.30 -18.29 -2.30
N ALA A 278 -12.45 -17.10 -1.75
CA ALA A 278 -11.93 -15.86 -2.32
C ALA A 278 -10.41 -15.77 -2.20
N ASP A 279 -9.86 -16.22 -1.09
CA ASP A 279 -8.42 -16.32 -0.86
C ASP A 279 -7.80 -17.26 -1.91
N ARG A 280 -8.37 -18.46 -2.10
CA ARG A 280 -7.93 -19.40 -3.16
C ARG A 280 -8.05 -18.80 -4.56
N TRP A 281 -9.16 -18.12 -4.87
CA TRP A 281 -9.33 -17.46 -6.16
C TRP A 281 -8.29 -16.36 -6.38
N THR A 282 -7.96 -15.60 -5.35
CA THR A 282 -6.93 -14.56 -5.40
C THR A 282 -5.57 -15.17 -5.74
N TRP A 283 -5.17 -16.26 -5.07
CA TRP A 283 -3.95 -16.98 -5.41
C TRP A 283 -3.94 -17.56 -6.84
N LEU A 284 -5.09 -18.04 -7.34
CA LEU A 284 -5.21 -18.45 -8.74
C LEU A 284 -4.97 -17.28 -9.71
N ILE A 285 -5.45 -16.07 -9.41
CA ILE A 285 -5.20 -14.89 -10.23
C ILE A 285 -3.71 -14.52 -10.22
N LEU A 286 -3.05 -14.58 -9.06
CA LEU A 286 -1.60 -14.34 -8.95
C LEU A 286 -0.81 -15.39 -9.78
N ALA A 287 -1.19 -16.66 -9.71
CA ALA A 287 -0.57 -17.73 -10.50
C ALA A 287 -0.79 -17.50 -12.02
N VAL A 288 -2.00 -17.14 -12.44
CA VAL A 288 -2.30 -16.82 -13.85
C VAL A 288 -1.46 -15.63 -14.32
N PHE A 289 -1.36 -14.57 -13.53
CA PHE A 289 -0.54 -13.42 -13.91
C PHE A 289 0.95 -13.78 -13.97
N THR A 290 1.44 -14.64 -13.09
CA THR A 290 2.80 -15.19 -13.14
C THR A 290 3.04 -15.97 -14.43
N GLN A 291 2.08 -16.81 -14.86
CA GLN A 291 2.16 -17.50 -16.14
C GLN A 291 2.21 -16.52 -17.32
N LEU A 292 1.43 -15.44 -17.29
CA LEU A 292 1.50 -14.39 -18.31
C LEU A 292 2.87 -13.70 -18.34
N ARG A 293 3.48 -13.45 -17.18
CA ARG A 293 4.84 -12.89 -17.11
C ARG A 293 5.86 -13.82 -17.74
N LEU A 294 5.83 -15.10 -17.39
CA LEU A 294 6.74 -16.11 -17.93
C LEU A 294 6.53 -16.35 -19.43
N ALA A 295 5.31 -16.15 -19.93
CA ALA A 295 4.99 -16.28 -21.35
C ALA A 295 5.33 -15.04 -22.19
N ARG A 296 5.69 -13.91 -21.57
CA ARG A 296 6.02 -12.65 -22.27
C ARG A 296 7.01 -12.81 -23.42
N PRO A 297 8.18 -13.47 -23.26
CA PRO A 297 9.14 -13.62 -24.37
C PRO A 297 8.65 -14.57 -25.48
N LEU A 298 7.60 -15.34 -25.24
CA LEU A 298 7.04 -16.29 -26.20
C LEU A 298 5.87 -15.71 -27.01
N ALA A 299 5.35 -14.55 -26.62
CA ALA A 299 4.22 -13.92 -27.27
C ALA A 299 4.60 -13.35 -28.65
N ALA A 300 3.78 -13.63 -29.66
CA ALA A 300 3.98 -13.18 -31.05
C ALA A 300 3.44 -11.77 -31.33
N ASP A 301 2.85 -11.13 -30.32
CA ASP A 301 2.06 -9.89 -30.38
C ASP A 301 0.89 -9.97 -31.37
N LEU A 302 -0.18 -10.72 -31.05
CA LEU A 302 -1.41 -10.72 -31.86
C LEU A 302 -2.18 -9.42 -31.68
N ARG A 303 -1.79 -8.45 -32.50
CA ARG A 303 -2.31 -7.09 -32.47
C ARG A 303 -3.72 -7.02 -33.03
N ARG A 304 -4.46 -6.02 -32.58
CA ARG A 304 -5.63 -5.52 -33.32
C ARG A 304 -5.16 -4.69 -34.52
N PRO A 305 -5.98 -4.51 -35.56
CA PRO A 305 -5.55 -3.80 -36.78
C PRO A 305 -4.99 -2.38 -36.53
N TRP A 306 -5.49 -1.67 -35.52
CA TRP A 306 -5.06 -0.30 -35.17
C TRP A 306 -3.91 -0.25 -34.15
N GLU A 307 -3.44 -1.39 -33.65
CA GLU A 307 -2.40 -1.46 -32.64
C GLU A 307 -1.01 -1.47 -33.29
N LYS A 308 -0.17 -0.50 -32.92
CA LYS A 308 1.23 -0.43 -33.39
C LYS A 308 2.03 -1.67 -32.93
N PRO A 309 2.98 -2.16 -33.74
CA PRO A 309 3.96 -3.16 -33.29
C PRO A 309 4.76 -2.63 -32.11
N VAL A 310 5.04 -3.51 -31.15
CA VAL A 310 5.97 -3.21 -30.06
C VAL A 310 7.00 -4.33 -29.93
N PRO A 311 8.25 -4.01 -29.55
CA PRO A 311 9.24 -5.01 -29.21
C PRO A 311 8.73 -5.99 -28.13
N PRO A 312 9.17 -7.27 -28.13
CA PRO A 312 8.73 -8.26 -27.14
C PRO A 312 8.94 -7.83 -25.68
N ASP A 313 10.03 -7.13 -25.39
CA ASP A 313 10.35 -6.53 -24.09
C ASP A 313 9.43 -5.36 -23.72
N ARG A 314 8.54 -4.90 -24.60
CA ARG A 314 7.56 -3.83 -24.32
C ARG A 314 6.11 -4.28 -24.43
N LEU A 315 5.86 -5.56 -24.67
CA LEU A 315 4.50 -6.10 -24.68
C LEU A 315 3.85 -5.91 -23.31
N THR A 316 2.62 -5.43 -23.30
CA THR A 316 1.85 -5.25 -22.06
C THR A 316 1.20 -6.57 -21.62
N PRO A 317 0.81 -6.72 -20.35
CA PRO A 317 0.12 -7.93 -19.89
C PRO A 317 -1.13 -8.29 -20.71
N ALA A 318 -1.87 -7.29 -21.18
CA ALA A 318 -3.06 -7.50 -21.98
C ALA A 318 -2.74 -8.05 -23.39
N ARG A 319 -1.61 -7.64 -24.00
CA ARG A 319 -1.13 -8.16 -25.28
C ARG A 319 -0.72 -9.62 -25.13
N VAL A 320 0.13 -9.93 -24.14
CA VAL A 320 0.58 -11.31 -23.87
C VAL A 320 -0.59 -12.24 -23.55
N ARG A 321 -1.57 -11.79 -22.75
CA ARG A 321 -2.79 -12.56 -22.48
C ARG A 321 -3.55 -12.94 -23.76
N ARG A 322 -3.62 -12.03 -24.73
CA ARG A 322 -4.35 -12.28 -25.99
C ARG A 322 -3.69 -13.41 -26.79
N ASP A 323 -2.36 -13.47 -26.73
CA ASP A 323 -1.56 -14.50 -27.40
C ASP A 323 -1.55 -15.81 -26.65
N PHE A 324 -1.69 -15.76 -25.34
CA PHE A 324 -1.56 -16.90 -24.44
C PHE A 324 -2.41 -18.11 -24.86
N ARG A 325 -3.57 -17.88 -25.50
CA ARG A 325 -4.41 -18.96 -26.04
C ARG A 325 -3.70 -19.87 -27.07
N HIS A 326 -2.70 -19.35 -27.79
CA HIS A 326 -1.90 -20.12 -28.76
C HIS A 326 -0.62 -20.68 -28.15
N LEU A 327 -0.18 -20.13 -27.01
CA LEU A 327 0.94 -20.65 -26.24
C LEU A 327 0.52 -21.84 -25.38
N ARG A 328 -0.70 -21.80 -24.83
CA ARG A 328 -1.20 -22.82 -23.92
C ARG A 328 -1.15 -24.26 -24.48
N PRO A 329 -1.53 -24.54 -25.75
CA PRO A 329 -1.44 -25.90 -26.30
C PRO A 329 0.00 -26.42 -26.45
N LYS A 330 1.00 -25.53 -26.49
CA LYS A 330 2.42 -25.87 -26.62
C LYS A 330 3.11 -26.08 -25.26
N ALA A 331 2.45 -25.72 -24.16
CA ALA A 331 2.95 -25.90 -22.82
C ALA A 331 2.47 -27.25 -22.25
N ALA A 332 3.32 -27.91 -21.46
CA ALA A 332 2.92 -29.09 -20.71
C ALA A 332 1.73 -28.75 -19.78
N CYS A 333 0.69 -29.58 -19.80
CA CYS A 333 -0.46 -29.44 -18.89
C CYS A 333 -0.30 -30.44 -17.74
N PRO A 334 0.14 -30.01 -16.53
CA PRO A 334 0.27 -30.92 -15.40
C PRO A 334 -1.08 -31.34 -14.81
N ALA A 335 -2.19 -30.69 -15.22
CA ALA A 335 -3.52 -31.01 -14.73
C ALA A 335 -4.07 -32.26 -15.42
N GLY A 336 -4.49 -33.24 -14.61
CA GLY A 336 -5.27 -34.39 -15.09
C GLY A 336 -6.70 -34.00 -15.48
N ALA A 337 -7.41 -34.93 -16.12
CA ALA A 337 -8.82 -34.74 -16.45
C ALA A 337 -9.64 -34.42 -15.18
N PRO A 338 -10.63 -33.51 -15.26
CA PRO A 338 -11.50 -33.24 -14.12
C PRO A 338 -12.21 -34.53 -13.70
N LYS A 339 -12.37 -34.73 -12.40
CA LYS A 339 -13.13 -35.87 -11.89
C LYS A 339 -14.56 -35.79 -12.44
N PRO A 340 -15.13 -36.88 -12.99
CA PRO A 340 -16.52 -36.91 -13.39
C PRO A 340 -17.40 -36.52 -12.20
N SER A 341 -18.26 -35.53 -12.37
CA SER A 341 -19.27 -35.19 -11.37
C SER A 341 -20.64 -35.17 -12.03
N ARG A 342 -21.64 -35.72 -11.36
CA ARG A 342 -23.05 -35.56 -11.71
C ARG A 342 -23.62 -34.48 -10.79
N PRO A 343 -24.49 -33.59 -11.28
CA PRO A 343 -25.26 -32.73 -10.40
C PRO A 343 -25.92 -33.61 -9.32
N GLY A 344 -25.84 -33.19 -8.05
CA GLY A 344 -26.58 -33.87 -7.00
C GLY A 344 -28.09 -33.87 -7.33
N PRO A 345 -28.90 -34.74 -6.70
CA PRO A 345 -30.31 -34.98 -7.04
C PRO A 345 -31.25 -33.76 -6.87
N GLY A 346 -30.71 -32.57 -6.64
CA GLY A 346 -31.48 -31.37 -6.33
C GLY A 346 -32.25 -31.52 -5.03
N ARG A 347 -33.19 -30.60 -4.80
CA ARG A 347 -34.18 -30.77 -3.74
C ARG A 347 -35.38 -31.53 -4.29
N PRO A 348 -35.91 -32.55 -3.58
CA PRO A 348 -37.15 -33.21 -3.97
C PRO A 348 -38.32 -32.21 -4.14
N PRO A 349 -39.18 -32.40 -5.16
CA PRO A 349 -40.40 -31.62 -5.32
C PRO A 349 -41.26 -31.62 -4.05
N GLY A 350 -41.91 -30.49 -3.73
CA GLY A 350 -42.79 -30.36 -2.56
C GLY A 350 -42.09 -30.12 -1.21
N ARG A 351 -40.76 -30.27 -1.10
CA ARG A 351 -40.03 -29.96 0.13
C ARG A 351 -39.64 -28.47 0.21
N ARG A 352 -39.99 -27.82 1.33
CA ARG A 352 -39.56 -26.44 1.65
C ARG A 352 -38.10 -26.39 2.12
N ASN A 353 -37.47 -25.21 2.00
CA ASN A 353 -36.14 -25.01 2.59
C ASN A 353 -36.26 -24.77 4.10
N ASN A 354 -35.86 -25.74 4.90
CA ASN A 354 -35.86 -25.57 6.36
C ASN A 354 -34.52 -25.06 6.91
N GLN A 355 -33.51 -24.90 6.05
CA GLN A 355 -32.18 -24.41 6.41
C GLN A 355 -31.86 -23.16 5.56
N PRO A 356 -32.37 -21.98 5.94
CA PRO A 356 -32.00 -20.73 5.29
C PRO A 356 -30.50 -20.45 5.51
N THR A 357 -29.85 -19.90 4.49
CA THR A 357 -28.43 -19.53 4.57
C THR A 357 -28.24 -18.42 5.60
N ALA A 358 -27.28 -18.59 6.51
CA ALA A 358 -26.92 -17.57 7.50
C ALA A 358 -26.61 -16.22 6.83
N ARG A 359 -27.07 -15.15 7.48
CA ARG A 359 -26.80 -13.76 7.09
C ARG A 359 -25.79 -13.15 8.05
N TYR A 360 -24.92 -12.29 7.54
CA TYR A 360 -23.83 -11.65 8.28
C TYR A 360 -23.89 -10.14 8.09
N ASP A 361 -23.83 -9.42 9.21
CA ASP A 361 -23.66 -7.98 9.23
C ASP A 361 -22.26 -7.59 8.76
N VAL A 362 -22.14 -6.34 8.32
CA VAL A 362 -20.86 -5.76 7.92
C VAL A 362 -20.11 -5.36 9.18
N HIS A 363 -18.87 -5.81 9.32
CA HIS A 363 -18.04 -5.39 10.42
C HIS A 363 -17.71 -3.91 10.28
N THR A 364 -18.00 -3.16 11.34
CA THR A 364 -17.66 -1.74 11.48
C THR A 364 -16.82 -1.59 12.73
N VAL A 365 -15.69 -0.90 12.61
CA VAL A 365 -14.84 -0.59 13.77
C VAL A 365 -15.62 0.39 14.65
N ARG A 366 -16.29 -0.11 15.69
CA ARG A 366 -16.87 0.74 16.73
C ARG A 366 -15.74 1.20 17.63
N LYS A 367 -15.54 2.52 17.78
CA LYS A 367 -14.83 3.03 18.96
C LYS A 367 -15.63 2.55 20.18
N PRO A 368 -15.01 1.99 21.23
CA PRO A 368 -15.72 1.85 22.50
C PRO A 368 -16.21 3.24 22.89
N ASP A 369 -17.52 3.38 23.11
CA ASP A 369 -18.06 4.62 23.64
C ASP A 369 -17.32 4.92 24.95
N PRO A 370 -16.73 6.12 25.13
CA PRO A 370 -16.34 6.52 26.46
C PRO A 370 -17.62 6.50 27.29
N THR A 371 -17.66 5.66 28.33
CA THR A 371 -18.73 5.66 29.33
C THR A 371 -19.07 7.10 29.67
N LYS A 372 -20.27 7.56 29.31
CA LYS A 372 -20.75 8.90 29.62
C LYS A 372 -20.75 9.05 31.14
N ARG A 373 -19.68 9.61 31.70
CA ARG A 373 -19.75 10.24 33.02
C ARG A 373 -20.71 11.40 32.86
N HIS A 374 -21.88 11.29 33.49
CA HIS A 374 -22.80 12.41 33.66
C HIS A 374 -22.08 13.53 34.39
N THR A 375 -21.51 14.48 33.65
CA THR A 375 -21.08 15.75 34.19
C THR A 375 -22.33 16.61 34.37
N THR A 376 -22.77 16.76 35.61
CA THR A 376 -23.78 17.72 36.03
C THR A 376 -23.38 19.10 35.52
N LYS A 377 -24.22 19.72 34.68
CA LYS A 377 -23.98 21.08 34.17
C LYS A 377 -24.03 22.07 35.33
N THR A 378 -22.89 22.66 35.67
CA THR A 378 -22.84 23.80 36.59
C THR A 378 -23.42 25.02 35.89
N THR A 379 -24.56 25.51 36.38
CA THR A 379 -25.21 26.77 35.95
C THR A 379 -24.49 27.95 36.58
N THR A 380 -23.42 28.43 35.92
CA THR A 380 -22.87 29.75 36.23
C THR A 380 -22.28 30.36 34.95
N PRO A 381 -22.80 31.49 34.44
CA PRO A 381 -22.32 32.07 33.20
C PRO A 381 -20.94 32.71 33.42
N ARG A 382 -19.93 32.29 32.63
CA ARG A 382 -18.63 32.96 32.58
C ARG A 382 -18.71 34.19 31.66
N PRO A 383 -18.21 35.36 32.08
CA PRO A 383 -18.29 36.59 31.31
C PRO A 383 -17.36 36.58 30.08
N ARG A 384 -17.84 37.24 29.02
CA ARG A 384 -17.20 37.40 27.71
C ARG A 384 -16.04 38.40 27.84
N ARG A 385 -14.81 37.99 27.48
CA ARG A 385 -13.65 38.91 27.41
C ARG A 385 -13.57 39.48 26.00
N THR A 386 -13.71 40.80 25.90
CA THR A 386 -13.25 41.63 24.77
C THR A 386 -11.82 42.07 25.02
N GLY A 387 -10.99 42.10 23.97
CA GLY A 387 -9.58 42.50 24.00
C GLY A 387 -8.70 41.45 23.35
#